data_AF-A0AAV5XFY1-F1
#
_entry.id   AF-A0AAV5XFY1-F1
#
_cell.length_a   1.000
_cell.length_b   1.000
_cell.length_c   1.000
_cell.angle_alpha   90.00
_cell.angle_beta   90.00
_cell.angle_gamma   90.00
#
_symmetry.space_group_name_H-M   'P 1'
#
loop_
_entity.id
_entity.type
_entity.pdbx_description
1 polymer ?
#
loop_
_entity_poly.entity_id
_entity_poly.type
_entity_poly.pdbx_seq_one_letter_code
_entity_poly.pdbx_strand_id
1 'polypeptide(L)'
;MVLLLFLPAVVIYHQRALALDLQKVADVTTAIPDGTDDFAYFVSPLISGGNVAFSGGHTNDYPFPGVYLFNGTVLSRVADLNTLIPGGTGTFGRIDNNFGISGGQVAFRGYGSEGQGIYLFNGATVSRVADRNTAVPPNSIGIFRCFSEPHISGQYVAFWAGG
;
A
#
# COMPACT_ATOMS: atom_id res chain seq x y z
N MET A 1 74.82 -7.62 17.82
CA MET A 1 73.97 -8.76 17.46
C MET A 1 72.54 -8.36 17.81
N VAL A 2 71.73 -7.97 16.82
CA VAL A 2 70.35 -7.50 17.03
C VAL A 2 69.42 -8.69 16.79
N LEU A 3 68.66 -9.08 17.81
CA LEU A 3 67.65 -10.14 17.73
C LEU A 3 66.32 -9.52 17.27
N LEU A 4 65.90 -9.81 16.03
CA LEU A 4 64.55 -9.49 15.57
C LEU A 4 63.59 -10.61 16.01
N LEU A 5 62.65 -10.29 16.90
CA LEU A 5 61.50 -11.13 17.23
C LEU A 5 60.34 -10.78 16.28
N PHE A 6 59.94 -11.72 15.43
CA PHE A 6 58.69 -11.65 14.68
C PHE A 6 57.56 -12.17 15.56
N LEU A 7 56.68 -11.28 16.02
CA LEU A 7 55.38 -11.70 16.56
C LEU A 7 54.45 -12.05 15.38
N PRO A 8 53.72 -13.17 15.42
CA PRO A 8 52.71 -13.44 14.41
C PRO A 8 51.60 -12.39 14.51
N ALA A 9 51.25 -11.78 13.38
CA ALA A 9 50.12 -10.88 13.29
C ALA A 9 48.84 -11.62 13.73
N VAL A 10 48.23 -11.14 14.81
CA VAL A 10 46.88 -11.56 15.21
C VAL A 10 45.92 -11.05 14.14
N VAL A 11 45.41 -11.96 13.32
CA VAL A 11 44.30 -11.67 12.40
C VAL A 11 43.05 -11.49 13.24
N ILE A 12 42.71 -10.24 13.54
CA ILE A 12 41.44 -9.90 14.17
C ILE A 12 40.37 -10.02 13.09
N TYR A 13 39.65 -11.14 13.07
CA TYR A 13 38.40 -11.28 12.32
C TYR A 13 37.44 -10.22 12.85
N HIS A 14 37.37 -9.07 12.19
CA HIS A 14 36.25 -8.16 12.38
C HIS A 14 35.03 -8.91 11.83
N GLN A 15 34.25 -9.52 12.71
CA GLN A 15 32.90 -9.93 12.36
C GLN A 15 32.23 -8.68 11.79
N ARG A 16 31.86 -8.71 10.51
CA ARG A 16 31.00 -7.67 9.95
C ARG A 16 29.69 -7.76 10.72
N ALA A 17 29.48 -6.84 11.65
CA ALA A 17 28.13 -6.52 12.09
C ALA A 17 27.35 -6.18 10.81
N LEU A 18 26.20 -6.81 10.61
CA LEU A 18 25.25 -6.34 9.61
C LEU A 18 24.92 -4.89 9.99
N ALA A 19 25.45 -3.94 9.23
CA ALA A 19 25.03 -2.56 9.36
C ALA A 19 23.57 -2.52 8.92
N LEU A 20 22.68 -2.31 9.89
CA LEU A 20 21.27 -2.09 9.62
C LEU A 20 21.16 -0.68 9.03
N ASP A 21 20.91 -0.60 7.73
CA ASP A 21 20.60 0.67 7.08
C ASP A 21 19.12 0.98 7.32
N LEU A 22 18.86 2.05 8.07
CA LEU A 22 17.49 2.48 8.36
C LEU A 22 17.06 3.47 7.29
N GLN A 23 16.02 3.11 6.53
CA GLN A 23 15.41 4.00 5.56
C GLN A 23 14.11 4.58 6.12
N LYS A 24 14.03 5.91 6.17
CA LYS A 24 12.78 6.61 6.47
C LYS A 24 11.85 6.54 5.26
N VAL A 25 10.63 6.07 5.48
CA VAL A 25 9.56 6.04 4.47
C VAL A 25 8.79 7.37 4.47
N ALA A 26 8.22 7.75 5.61
CA ALA A 26 7.49 9.00 5.83
C ALA A 26 7.41 9.32 7.33
N ASP A 27 7.17 10.58 7.66
CA ASP A 27 6.84 11.08 8.99
C ASP A 27 5.80 12.21 8.90
N VAL A 28 5.42 12.79 10.04
CA VAL A 28 4.40 13.85 10.09
C VAL A 28 4.83 15.21 9.51
N THR A 29 6.04 15.29 8.96
CA THR A 29 6.54 16.44 8.19
C THR A 29 6.69 16.10 6.71
N THR A 30 6.25 14.92 6.31
CA THR A 30 6.25 14.47 4.92
C THR A 30 4.98 14.96 4.24
N ALA A 31 5.13 15.67 3.13
CA ALA A 31 4.01 16.11 2.31
C ALA A 31 3.19 14.92 1.81
N ILE A 32 1.87 15.06 1.84
CA ILE A 32 0.95 14.10 1.24
C ILE A 32 1.10 14.19 -0.29
N PRO A 33 1.42 13.07 -0.98
CA PRO A 33 1.51 13.08 -2.45
C PRO A 33 0.23 13.62 -3.09
N ASP A 34 0.39 14.58 -4.00
CA ASP A 34 -0.68 15.29 -4.71
C ASP A 34 -1.67 16.07 -3.80
N GLY A 35 -1.32 16.27 -2.53
CA GLY A 35 -2.06 17.09 -1.56
C GLY A 35 -1.38 18.44 -1.30
N THR A 36 -1.98 19.25 -0.41
CA THR A 36 -1.46 20.55 0.01
C THR A 36 -0.86 20.55 1.42
N ASP A 37 -1.06 19.47 2.17
CA ASP A 37 -0.72 19.34 3.58
C ASP A 37 0.24 18.19 3.85
N ASP A 38 0.84 18.16 5.04
CA ASP A 38 1.65 17.05 5.53
C ASP A 38 0.78 15.97 6.22
N PHE A 39 1.31 14.75 6.27
CA PHE A 39 0.69 13.65 7.01
C PHE A 39 0.54 14.01 8.49
N ALA A 40 -0.63 13.73 9.06
CA ALA A 40 -0.86 13.86 10.50
C ALA A 40 -0.84 12.51 11.24
N TYR A 41 -1.07 11.41 10.51
CA TYR A 41 -1.12 10.06 11.07
C TYR A 41 -0.84 8.99 10.02
N PHE A 42 -0.48 7.80 10.51
CA PHE A 42 -0.20 6.61 9.71
C PHE A 42 -0.79 5.36 10.39
N VAL A 43 -1.37 4.46 9.61
CA VAL A 43 -1.93 3.18 10.09
C VAL A 43 -1.72 2.07 9.05
N SER A 44 -1.83 0.82 9.49
CA SER A 44 -1.80 -0.37 8.62
C SER A 44 -0.60 -0.45 7.65
N PRO A 45 0.66 -0.35 8.11
CA PRO A 45 1.80 -0.55 7.21
C PRO A 45 1.87 -2.01 6.75
N LEU A 46 2.07 -2.21 5.45
CA LEU A 46 2.30 -3.50 4.82
C LEU A 46 3.51 -3.42 3.89
N ILE A 47 4.30 -4.50 3.83
CA ILE A 47 5.53 -4.55 3.04
C ILE A 47 5.52 -5.72 2.06
N SER A 48 6.02 -5.49 0.84
CA SER A 48 6.24 -6.52 -0.17
C SER A 48 7.52 -6.21 -0.97
N GLY A 49 8.57 -7.00 -0.72
CA GLY A 49 9.91 -6.68 -1.22
C GLY A 49 10.40 -5.34 -0.67
N GLY A 50 10.86 -4.44 -1.55
CA GLY A 50 11.27 -3.08 -1.18
C GLY A 50 10.13 -2.05 -1.12
N ASN A 51 8.87 -2.48 -1.27
CA ASN A 51 7.72 -1.58 -1.32
C ASN A 51 6.97 -1.57 0.01
N VAL A 52 6.57 -0.39 0.47
CA VAL A 52 5.79 -0.20 1.70
C VAL A 52 4.51 0.53 1.36
N ALA A 53 3.36 -0.13 1.57
CA ALA A 53 2.06 0.51 1.51
C ALA A 53 1.57 0.84 2.92
N PHE A 54 0.88 1.97 3.08
CA PHE A 54 0.29 2.35 4.36
C PHE A 54 -0.94 3.24 4.12
N SER A 55 -1.81 3.30 5.12
CA SER A 55 -2.87 4.30 5.19
C SER A 55 -2.41 5.51 5.97
N GLY A 56 -2.80 6.70 5.53
CA GLY A 56 -2.52 7.94 6.24
C GLY A 56 -3.33 9.10 5.66
N GLY A 57 -3.18 10.27 6.25
CA GLY A 57 -3.80 11.48 5.73
C GLY A 57 -3.59 12.66 6.65
N HIS A 58 -4.24 13.77 6.32
CA HIS A 58 -4.31 14.92 7.20
C HIS A 58 -5.50 14.78 8.17
N THR A 59 -5.54 15.61 9.21
CA THR A 59 -6.57 15.53 10.26
C THR A 59 -8.02 15.66 9.76
N ASN A 60 -8.23 16.35 8.63
CA ASN A 60 -9.52 16.51 7.97
C ASN A 60 -10.01 15.23 7.25
N ASP A 61 -9.11 14.31 6.93
CA ASP A 61 -9.44 13.04 6.26
C ASP A 61 -9.90 11.96 7.25
N TYR A 62 -9.78 12.19 8.55
CA TYR A 62 -10.14 11.19 9.56
C TYR A 62 -11.66 10.95 9.64
N PRO A 63 -12.14 9.69 9.70
CA PRO A 63 -11.41 8.44 9.87
C PRO A 63 -11.13 7.67 8.56
N PHE A 64 -11.20 8.33 7.38
CA PHE A 64 -11.09 7.69 6.07
C PHE A 64 -9.77 8.09 5.38
N PRO A 65 -8.64 7.47 5.77
CA PRO A 65 -7.33 7.80 5.20
C PRO A 65 -7.26 7.47 3.69
N GLY A 66 -6.32 8.14 3.01
CA GLY A 66 -5.80 7.66 1.74
C GLY A 66 -4.89 6.44 1.94
N VAL A 67 -4.61 5.73 0.85
CA VAL A 67 -3.61 4.67 0.76
C VAL A 67 -2.44 5.19 -0.07
N TYR A 68 -1.23 4.95 0.39
CA TYR A 68 0.01 5.44 -0.22
C TYR A 68 1.01 4.29 -0.35
N LEU A 69 1.90 4.41 -1.32
CA LEU A 69 2.92 3.42 -1.63
C LEU A 69 4.28 4.10 -1.74
N PHE A 70 5.23 3.65 -0.93
CA PHE A 70 6.64 3.92 -1.10
C PHE A 70 7.28 2.75 -1.86
N ASN A 71 7.84 3.01 -3.03
CA ASN A 71 8.40 1.96 -3.89
C ASN A 71 9.90 1.66 -3.61
N GLY A 72 10.41 2.11 -2.47
CA GLY A 72 11.84 2.07 -2.12
C GLY A 72 12.59 3.35 -2.48
N THR A 73 12.02 4.22 -3.33
CA THR A 73 12.63 5.49 -3.74
C THR A 73 11.68 6.67 -3.69
N VAL A 74 10.43 6.47 -4.11
CA VAL A 74 9.41 7.52 -4.26
C VAL A 74 8.17 7.12 -3.48
N LEU A 75 7.60 8.09 -2.75
CA LEU A 75 6.29 7.99 -2.14
C LEU A 75 5.24 8.53 -3.10
N SER A 76 4.23 7.72 -3.41
CA SER A 76 3.15 8.07 -4.32
C SER A 76 1.79 7.71 -3.73
N ARG A 77 0.75 8.43 -4.17
CA ARG A 77 -0.64 8.09 -3.85
C ARG A 77 -1.07 6.82 -4.58
N VAL A 78 -1.67 5.90 -3.85
CA VAL A 78 -2.41 4.75 -4.43
C VAL A 78 -3.84 5.18 -4.71
N ALA A 79 -4.52 5.71 -3.70
CA ALA A 79 -5.84 6.31 -3.80
C ALA A 79 -6.16 7.15 -2.56
N ASP A 80 -6.95 8.20 -2.71
CA ASP A 80 -7.48 9.07 -1.65
C ASP A 80 -8.94 9.45 -1.96
N LEU A 81 -9.51 10.36 -1.17
CA LEU A 81 -10.89 10.84 -1.36
C LEU A 81 -11.07 11.74 -2.60
N ASN A 82 -9.98 12.15 -3.26
CA ASN A 82 -9.99 12.90 -4.51
C ASN A 82 -9.80 11.98 -5.73
N THR A 83 -9.51 10.71 -5.51
CA THR A 83 -9.28 9.74 -6.58
C THR A 83 -10.62 9.35 -7.21
N LEU A 84 -10.70 9.50 -8.54
CA LEU A 84 -11.88 9.10 -9.32
C LEU A 84 -12.11 7.59 -9.25
N ILE A 85 -13.36 7.18 -9.08
CA ILE A 85 -13.75 5.77 -9.09
C ILE A 85 -13.72 5.26 -10.54
N PRO A 86 -12.90 4.24 -10.86
CA PRO A 86 -12.83 3.70 -12.22
C PRO A 86 -14.18 3.19 -12.73
N GLY A 87 -14.66 3.79 -13.81
CA GLY A 87 -15.93 3.46 -14.45
C GLY A 87 -17.18 3.89 -13.67
N GLY A 88 -17.03 4.75 -12.66
CA GLY A 88 -18.14 5.46 -11.99
C GLY A 88 -18.17 6.94 -12.32
N THR A 89 -19.02 7.70 -11.61
CA THR A 89 -19.28 9.12 -11.88
C THR A 89 -18.69 10.11 -10.86
N GLY A 90 -18.00 9.63 -9.82
CA GLY A 90 -17.46 10.45 -8.74
C GLY A 90 -16.13 9.95 -8.16
N THR A 91 -15.75 10.49 -7.00
CA THR A 91 -14.57 10.07 -6.25
C THR A 91 -14.93 9.11 -5.11
N PHE A 92 -13.91 8.51 -4.49
CA PHE A 92 -14.10 7.75 -3.26
C PHE A 92 -14.56 8.66 -2.12
N GLY A 93 -15.66 8.30 -1.46
CA GLY A 93 -16.09 8.91 -0.20
C GLY A 93 -15.51 8.22 1.03
N ARG A 94 -14.95 7.01 0.85
CA ARG A 94 -14.23 6.26 1.89
C ARG A 94 -13.34 5.19 1.25
N ILE A 95 -12.16 5.02 1.82
CA ILE A 95 -11.25 3.92 1.50
C ILE A 95 -10.95 3.18 2.80
N ASP A 96 -10.94 1.85 2.75
CA ASP A 96 -10.61 1.04 3.92
C ASP A 96 -9.12 0.97 4.19
N ASN A 97 -8.78 0.87 5.48
CA ASN A 97 -7.43 0.64 5.97
C ASN A 97 -7.00 -0.83 5.94
N ASN A 98 -7.88 -1.72 5.47
CA ASN A 98 -7.60 -3.13 5.18
C ASN A 98 -7.44 -3.30 3.66
N PHE A 99 -6.20 -3.47 3.22
CA PHE A 99 -5.81 -3.64 1.83
C PHE A 99 -4.68 -4.68 1.74
N GLY A 100 -4.37 -5.13 0.54
CA GLY A 100 -3.26 -6.05 0.27
C GLY A 100 -2.23 -5.41 -0.64
N ILE A 101 -0.96 -5.82 -0.50
CA ILE A 101 0.15 -5.42 -1.37
C ILE A 101 0.86 -6.65 -1.95
N SER A 102 1.22 -6.58 -3.23
CA SER A 102 2.10 -7.56 -3.89
C SER A 102 3.02 -6.86 -4.88
N GLY A 103 4.30 -6.73 -4.53
CA GLY A 103 5.23 -5.87 -5.26
C GLY A 103 4.77 -4.41 -5.21
N GLY A 104 4.68 -3.76 -6.37
CA GLY A 104 4.18 -2.38 -6.49
C GLY A 104 2.66 -2.27 -6.67
N GLN A 105 1.90 -3.35 -6.50
CA GLN A 105 0.45 -3.37 -6.68
C GLN A 105 -0.26 -3.37 -5.33
N VAL A 106 -1.39 -2.66 -5.26
CA VAL A 106 -2.19 -2.54 -4.03
C VAL A 106 -3.67 -2.78 -4.34
N ALA A 107 -4.26 -3.79 -3.71
CA ALA A 107 -5.68 -4.09 -3.79
C ALA A 107 -6.41 -3.57 -2.55
N PHE A 108 -7.48 -2.82 -2.71
CA PHE A 108 -8.21 -2.18 -1.61
C PHE A 108 -9.72 -2.16 -1.85
N ARG A 109 -10.48 -2.04 -0.75
CA ARG A 109 -11.93 -1.81 -0.81
C ARG A 109 -12.21 -0.32 -0.71
N GLY A 110 -13.01 0.19 -1.63
CA GLY A 110 -13.39 1.60 -1.72
C GLY A 110 -14.90 1.78 -1.82
N TYR A 111 -15.37 2.95 -1.41
CA TYR A 111 -16.79 3.32 -1.36
C TYR A 111 -17.00 4.66 -2.05
N GLY A 112 -18.05 4.76 -2.87
CA GLY A 112 -18.54 6.00 -3.45
C GLY A 112 -20.07 6.09 -3.40
N SER A 113 -20.63 7.06 -4.12
CA SER A 113 -22.08 7.24 -4.26
C SER A 113 -22.78 6.02 -4.86
N GLU A 114 -22.10 5.28 -5.74
CA GLU A 114 -22.61 4.06 -6.39
C GLU A 114 -22.46 2.81 -5.50
N GLY A 115 -21.84 2.94 -4.33
CA GLY A 115 -21.64 1.87 -3.36
C GLY A 115 -20.18 1.42 -3.26
N GLN A 116 -19.99 0.17 -2.83
CA GLN A 116 -18.67 -0.39 -2.55
C GLN A 116 -18.14 -1.24 -3.71
N GLY A 117 -16.81 -1.34 -3.79
CA GLY A 117 -16.13 -2.22 -4.72
C GLY A 117 -14.70 -2.56 -4.28
N ILE A 118 -14.12 -3.51 -4.98
CA ILE A 118 -12.71 -3.91 -4.90
C ILE A 118 -11.97 -3.29 -6.08
N TYR A 119 -10.87 -2.63 -5.77
CA TYR A 119 -10.06 -1.87 -6.71
C TYR A 119 -8.60 -2.31 -6.63
N LEU A 120 -7.88 -2.14 -7.73
CA LEU A 120 -6.48 -2.49 -7.86
C LEU A 120 -5.71 -1.30 -8.43
N PHE A 121 -4.75 -0.82 -7.67
CA PHE A 121 -3.67 0.00 -8.19
C PHE A 121 -2.56 -0.89 -8.75
N ASN A 122 -2.25 -0.72 -10.02
CA ASN A 122 -1.28 -1.57 -10.74
C ASN A 122 0.16 -1.03 -10.72
N GLY A 123 0.44 0.03 -9.94
CA GLY A 123 1.70 0.77 -9.97
C GLY A 123 1.63 2.11 -10.72
N ALA A 124 0.55 2.35 -11.48
CA ALA A 124 0.35 3.60 -12.20
C ALA A 124 -1.09 4.13 -12.09
N THR A 125 -2.08 3.26 -12.24
CA THR A 125 -3.50 3.64 -12.24
C THR A 125 -4.33 2.71 -11.37
N VAL A 126 -5.44 3.24 -10.86
CA VAL A 126 -6.47 2.45 -10.18
C VAL A 126 -7.45 1.90 -11.22
N SER A 127 -7.77 0.62 -11.09
CA SER A 127 -8.76 -0.09 -11.91
C SER A 127 -9.78 -0.80 -11.03
N ARG A 128 -10.97 -1.06 -11.56
CA ARG A 128 -12.01 -1.81 -10.87
C ARG A 128 -11.76 -3.31 -11.05
N VAL A 129 -11.72 -4.06 -9.94
CA VAL A 129 -11.71 -5.53 -9.95
C VAL A 129 -13.15 -6.05 -9.93
N ALA A 130 -13.97 -5.54 -9.00
CA ALA A 130 -15.40 -5.84 -8.92
C ALA A 130 -16.12 -4.73 -8.14
N ASP A 131 -17.39 -4.51 -8.45
CA ASP A 131 -18.27 -3.58 -7.73
C ASP A 131 -19.70 -4.13 -7.66
N ARG A 132 -20.63 -3.31 -7.14
CA ARG A 132 -22.05 -3.66 -7.09
C ARG A 132 -22.76 -3.73 -8.45
N ASN A 133 -22.10 -3.39 -9.55
CA ASN A 133 -22.62 -3.57 -10.91
C ASN A 133 -22.02 -4.80 -11.60
N THR A 134 -21.07 -5.47 -10.96
CA THR A 134 -20.40 -6.65 -11.48
C THR A 134 -21.27 -7.88 -11.26
N ALA A 135 -21.56 -8.62 -12.34
CA ALA A 135 -22.30 -9.88 -12.27
C ALA A 135 -21.47 -10.95 -11.56
N VAL A 136 -22.11 -11.77 -10.72
CA VAL A 136 -21.43 -12.87 -10.01
C VAL A 136 -21.02 -13.97 -11.00
N PRO A 137 -19.75 -14.37 -11.13
CA PRO A 137 -19.37 -15.49 -12.00
C PRO A 137 -19.78 -16.86 -11.43
N PRO A 138 -19.86 -17.94 -12.23
CA PRO A 138 -19.77 -17.96 -13.69
C PRO A 138 -21.12 -17.79 -14.42
N ASN A 139 -22.27 -18.00 -13.76
CA ASN A 139 -23.60 -18.13 -14.42
C ASN A 139 -24.72 -17.34 -13.71
N SER A 140 -24.44 -16.15 -13.19
CA SER A 140 -25.37 -15.44 -12.29
C SER A 140 -26.57 -14.76 -12.95
N ILE A 141 -27.66 -14.70 -12.18
CA ILE A 141 -28.89 -13.89 -12.36
C ILE A 141 -28.88 -12.60 -11.50
N GLY A 142 -27.76 -12.28 -10.87
CA GLY A 142 -27.58 -11.16 -9.93
C GLY A 142 -26.15 -10.57 -9.88
N ILE A 143 -26.01 -9.56 -9.03
CA ILE A 143 -24.82 -8.71 -8.87
C ILE A 143 -24.25 -8.86 -7.45
N PHE A 144 -22.98 -8.51 -7.25
CA PHE A 144 -22.45 -8.42 -5.89
C PHE A 144 -23.16 -7.33 -5.07
N ARG A 145 -23.39 -7.61 -3.78
CA ARG A 145 -23.99 -6.68 -2.81
C ARG A 145 -23.02 -6.31 -1.70
N CYS A 146 -22.08 -7.18 -1.37
CA CYS A 146 -21.05 -6.89 -0.37
C CYS A 146 -19.74 -7.57 -0.71
N PHE A 147 -18.65 -6.99 -0.19
CA PHE A 147 -17.29 -7.50 -0.36
C PHE A 147 -16.62 -7.55 1.00
N SER A 148 -15.70 -8.49 1.20
CA SER A 148 -14.74 -8.50 2.31
C SER A 148 -13.55 -7.59 2.01
N GLU A 149 -12.59 -7.55 2.92
CA GLU A 149 -11.24 -7.07 2.61
C GLU A 149 -10.61 -7.91 1.48
N PRO A 150 -9.87 -7.28 0.54
CA PRO A 150 -9.14 -7.99 -0.50
C PRO A 150 -7.74 -8.38 -0.05
N HIS A 151 -7.26 -9.51 -0.57
CA HIS A 151 -5.87 -9.93 -0.53
C HIS A 151 -5.34 -10.04 -1.96
N ILE A 152 -4.03 -9.81 -2.14
CA ILE A 152 -3.39 -9.89 -3.46
C ILE A 152 -2.12 -10.72 -3.39
N SER A 153 -1.90 -11.53 -4.44
CA SER A 153 -0.63 -12.22 -4.70
C SER A 153 -0.38 -12.28 -6.19
N GLY A 154 0.72 -11.67 -6.65
CA GLY A 154 0.99 -11.48 -8.07
C GLY A 154 -0.14 -10.70 -8.76
N GLN A 155 -0.77 -11.32 -9.74
CA GLN A 155 -1.92 -10.76 -10.49
C GLN A 155 -3.28 -11.14 -9.90
N TYR A 156 -3.32 -11.97 -8.86
CA TYR A 156 -4.56 -12.52 -8.32
C TYR A 156 -5.04 -11.69 -7.13
N VAL A 157 -6.26 -11.16 -7.24
CA VAL A 157 -6.96 -10.52 -6.12
C VAL A 157 -8.04 -11.47 -5.63
N ALA A 158 -7.95 -11.86 -4.36
CA ALA A 158 -8.90 -12.73 -3.69
C ALA A 158 -9.73 -11.91 -2.68
N PHE A 159 -11.03 -12.17 -2.65
CA PHE A 159 -11.97 -11.57 -1.71
C PHE A 159 -13.19 -12.47 -1.59
N TRP A 160 -13.88 -12.39 -0.45
CA TRP A 160 -15.22 -12.92 -0.29
C TRP A 160 -16.25 -11.86 -0.70
N ALA A 161 -17.37 -12.29 -1.27
CA ALA A 161 -18.47 -11.40 -1.63
C ALA A 161 -19.81 -12.11 -1.52
N GLY A 162 -20.86 -11.36 -1.19
CA GLY A 162 -22.25 -11.81 -1.21
C GLY A 162 -23.03 -11.20 -2.38
N GLY A 163 -23.98 -11.94 -2.95
CA GLY A 163 -24.90 -11.50 -4.03
C GLY A 163 -26.33 -11.27 -3.57
#